data_AF-A0A9Q3DLL8-F1
#
_entry.id   AF-A0A9Q3DLL8-F1
#
_cell.length_a   1.000
_cell.length_b   1.000
_cell.length_c   1.000
_cell.angle_alpha   90.00
_cell.angle_beta   90.00
_cell.angle_gamma   90.00
#
_symmetry.space_group_name_H-M   'P 1'
#
loop_
_entity.id
_entity.type
_entity.pdbx_description
1 polymer ?
#
loop_
_entity_poly.entity_id
_entity_poly.type
_entity_poly.pdbx_seq_one_letter_code
_entity_poly.pdbx_strand_id
1 'polypeptide(L)'
;MIKIQEPRRPWEIVHIDWVTGLLQGGDRSYNSFLVIADRFSKTQVFLPCHKYDTAMDTALLIWNRVISSTGIFKNIISDRDSKCT
;
A
#
# COMPACT_ATOMS: atom_id res chain seq x y z
N MET A 1 -6.41 12.23 19.04
CA MET A 1 -5.42 11.29 18.45
C MET A 1 -5.96 9.88 18.65
N ILE A 2 -6.29 9.17 17.57
CA ILE A 2 -6.81 7.80 17.66
C ILE A 2 -5.67 6.89 18.13
N LYS A 3 -5.87 6.15 19.22
CA LYS A 3 -4.86 5.22 19.74
C LYS A 3 -4.99 3.90 18.98
N ILE A 4 -4.04 3.62 18.11
CA ILE A 4 -3.99 2.38 17.34
C ILE A 4 -3.37 1.30 18.22
N GLN A 5 -4.09 0.19 18.42
CA GLN A 5 -3.57 -0.95 19.16
C GLN A 5 -2.41 -1.61 18.40
N GLU A 6 -1.44 -2.18 19.12
CA GLU A 6 -0.36 -2.92 18.46
C GLU A 6 -0.91 -4.22 17.83
N PRO A 7 -0.46 -4.57 16.61
CA PRO A 7 -0.87 -5.80 15.95
C PRO A 7 -0.36 -7.02 16.71
N ARG A 8 -1.11 -8.12 16.69
CA ARG A 8 -0.74 -9.39 17.32
C ARG A 8 -0.19 -10.40 16.32
N ARG A 9 -0.46 -10.20 15.03
CA ARG A 9 -0.02 -11.07 13.94
C ARG A 9 0.48 -10.23 12.76
N PRO A 10 1.37 -10.79 11.91
CA PRO A 10 1.76 -10.16 10.64
C PRO A 10 0.54 -9.74 9.83
N TRP A 11 0.64 -8.60 9.16
CA TRP A 11 -0.35 -8.06 8.22
C TRP A 11 -1.70 -7.65 8.82
N GLU A 12 -1.87 -7.64 10.15
CA GLU A 12 -3.11 -7.12 10.76
C GLU A 12 -3.24 -5.61 10.57
N ILE A 13 -2.14 -4.88 10.74
CA ILE A 13 -2.11 -3.42 10.62
C ILE A 13 -1.00 -3.06 9.66
N VAL A 14 -1.35 -2.39 8.57
CA VAL A 14 -0.40 -1.95 7.56
C VAL A 14 -0.37 -0.43 7.46
N HIS A 15 0.81 0.10 7.16
CA HIS A 15 0.98 1.46 6.70
C HIS A 15 1.07 1.45 5.18
N ILE A 16 0.38 2.37 4.51
CA ILE A 16 0.49 2.54 3.07
C ILE A 16 0.91 3.96 2.73
N ASP A 17 1.72 4.09 1.68
CA ASP A 17 2.25 5.37 1.20
C ASP A 17 2.60 5.28 -0.29
N TRP A 18 2.67 6.42 -0.97
CA TRP A 18 3.05 6.53 -2.37
C TRP A 18 4.36 7.26 -2.56
N VAL A 19 5.34 6.57 -3.13
CA VAL A 19 6.56 7.19 -3.63
C VAL A 19 6.31 7.61 -5.07
N THR A 20 6.15 8.92 -5.30
CA THR A 20 5.86 9.49 -6.62
C THR A 20 7.02 10.31 -7.17
N GLY A 21 6.92 10.76 -8.43
CA GLY A 21 7.95 11.61 -9.06
C GLY A 21 9.15 10.83 -9.59
N LEU A 22 8.99 9.53 -9.82
CA LEU A 22 10.03 8.68 -10.39
C LEU A 22 10.05 8.83 -11.91
N LEU A 23 11.23 8.58 -12.50
CA LEU A 23 11.35 8.42 -13.94
C LEU A 23 10.53 7.20 -14.39
N GLN A 24 9.93 7.29 -15.58
CA GLN A 24 9.17 6.18 -16.15
C GLN A 24 10.07 4.96 -16.37
N GLY A 25 9.68 3.81 -15.82
CA GLY A 25 10.47 2.59 -15.85
C GLY A 25 9.69 1.34 -16.25
N GLY A 26 10.41 0.41 -16.88
CA GLY A 26 9.89 -0.88 -17.35
C GLY A 26 8.93 -0.78 -18.53
N ASP A 27 8.46 -1.93 -19.00
CA ASP A 27 7.62 -2.05 -20.22
C ASP A 27 6.26 -1.32 -20.11
N ARG A 28 5.84 -1.00 -18.89
CA ARG A 28 4.56 -0.32 -18.60
C ARG A 28 4.73 1.14 -18.16
N SER A 29 5.95 1.67 -18.23
CA SER A 29 6.27 3.06 -17.92
C SER A 29 5.75 3.52 -16.56
N TYR A 30 5.87 2.66 -15.54
CA TYR A 30 5.50 3.00 -14.16
C TYR A 30 6.32 4.18 -13.66
N ASN A 31 5.68 5.08 -12.92
CA ASN A 31 6.30 6.34 -12.46
C ASN A 31 6.10 6.59 -10.96
N SER A 32 5.59 5.59 -10.24
CA SER A 32 5.37 5.62 -8.80
C SER A 32 5.42 4.21 -8.21
N PHE A 33 5.60 4.13 -6.89
CA PHE A 33 5.44 2.91 -6.12
C PHE A 33 4.39 3.11 -5.03
N LEU A 34 3.48 2.15 -4.90
CA LEU A 34 2.72 1.95 -3.67
C LEU A 34 3.57 1.11 -2.71
N VAL A 35 3.81 1.65 -1.52
CA VAL A 35 4.55 0.99 -0.45
C VAL A 35 3.55 0.52 0.59
N ILE A 36 3.64 -0.76 0.97
CA ILE A 36 2.83 -1.35 2.05
C ILE A 36 3.79 -1.90 3.09
N ALA A 37 3.78 -1.34 4.29
CA ALA A 37 4.63 -1.76 5.39
C ALA A 37 3.79 -2.44 6.49
N ASP A 38 4.11 -3.69 6.80
CA ASP A 38 3.53 -4.41 7.93
C ASP A 38 4.06 -3.84 9.25
N ARG A 39 3.15 -3.40 10.12
CA ARG A 39 3.53 -2.84 11.42
C ARG A 39 4.15 -3.88 12.35
N PHE A 40 3.75 -5.15 12.23
CA PHE A 40 4.23 -6.24 13.09
C PHE A 40 5.64 -6.69 12.71
N SER A 41 5.82 -7.19 11.49
CA SER A 41 7.08 -7.79 11.04
C SER A 41 8.09 -6.77 10.47
N LYS A 42 7.67 -5.52 10.22
CA LYS A 42 8.44 -4.50 9.48
C LYS A 42 8.75 -4.85 8.02
N THR A 43 8.12 -5.92 7.51
CA THR A 43 8.21 -6.33 6.11
C THR A 43 7.52 -5.31 5.22
N GLN A 44 8.09 -5.05 4.04
CA GLN A 44 7.60 -4.07 3.09
C GLN A 44 7.33 -4.73 1.74
N VAL A 45 6.25 -4.30 1.09
CA VAL A 45 5.90 -4.66 -0.29
C VAL A 45 5.93 -3.38 -1.12
N PHE A 46 6.67 -3.43 -2.23
CA PHE A 46 6.73 -2.35 -3.21
C PHE A 46 5.98 -2.78 -4.46
N LEU A 47 4.93 -2.06 -4.81
CA LEU A 47 4.12 -2.32 -5.99
C LEU A 47 4.30 -1.18 -6.98
N PRO A 48 4.81 -1.45 -8.20
CA PRO A 48 4.90 -0.43 -9.22
C PRO A 48 3.49 0.01 -9.64
N CYS A 49 3.27 1.31 -9.69
CA CYS A 49 1.98 1.91 -9.99
C CYS A 49 2.17 3.23 -10.77
N HIS A 50 1.06 3.88 -11.11
CA HIS A 50 1.09 5.19 -11.74
C HIS A 50 0.65 6.26 -10.73
N LYS A 51 1.26 7.45 -10.81
CA LYS A 51 0.98 8.58 -9.93
C LYS A 51 -0.51 8.94 -9.85
N TYR A 52 -1.20 8.79 -10.98
CA TYR A 52 -2.59 9.17 -11.18
C TYR A 52 -3.56 7.98 -11.08
N ASP A 53 -3.10 6.83 -10.57
CA ASP A 53 -3.99 5.71 -10.26
C ASP A 53 -5.09 6.18 -9.31
N THR A 54 -6.31 5.73 -9.58
CA THR A 54 -7.46 6.05 -8.74
C THR A 54 -7.46 5.22 -7.45
N ALA A 55 -8.36 5.55 -6.52
CA ALA A 55 -8.61 4.72 -5.34
C ALA A 55 -9.01 3.28 -5.73
N MET A 56 -9.78 3.12 -6.81
CA MET A 56 -10.20 1.79 -7.30
C MET A 56 -9.02 1.02 -7.90
N ASP A 57 -8.18 1.68 -8.70
CA ASP A 57 -6.97 1.05 -9.28
C ASP A 57 -6.03 0.58 -8.17
N THR A 58 -5.86 1.40 -7.13
CA THR A 58 -5.10 1.05 -5.93
C THR A 58 -5.71 -0.17 -5.22
N ALA A 59 -7.02 -0.17 -4.97
CA ALA A 59 -7.69 -1.26 -4.28
C ALA A 59 -7.54 -2.58 -5.05
N LEU A 60 -7.71 -2.54 -6.37
CA LEU A 60 -7.51 -3.69 -7.26
C LEU A 60 -6.05 -4.15 -7.27
N LEU A 61 -5.08 -3.23 -7.26
CA LEU A 61 -3.67 -3.56 -7.20
C LEU A 61 -3.32 -4.32 -5.91
N ILE A 62 -3.79 -3.83 -4.76
CA ILE A 62 -3.61 -4.50 -3.46
C ILE A 62 -4.30 -5.87 -3.47
N TRP A 63 -5.55 -5.92 -3.90
CA TRP A 63 -6.34 -7.15 -3.94
C TRP A 63 -5.66 -8.25 -4.76
N ASN A 64 -5.22 -7.90 -5.97
CA ASN A 64 -4.67 -8.86 -6.91
C ASN A 64 -3.23 -9.27 -6.60
N ARG A 65 -2.44 -8.41 -5.92
CA ARG A 65 -1.00 -8.65 -5.73
C ARG A 65 -0.59 -8.99 -4.31
N VAL A 66 -1.39 -8.64 -3.31
CA VAL A 66 -0.96 -8.69 -1.90
C VAL A 66 -1.87 -9.58 -1.06
N ILE A 67 -3.19 -9.43 -1.19
CA ILE A 67 -4.15 -10.12 -0.32
C ILE A 67 -4.00 -11.65 -0.37
N SER A 68 -3.63 -12.22 -1.54
CA SER A 68 -3.42 -13.67 -1.68
C SER A 68 -2.27 -14.22 -0.85
N SER A 69 -1.24 -13.41 -0.55
CA SER A 69 -0.07 -13.85 0.23
C SER A 69 -0.12 -13.40 1.69
N THR A 70 -0.75 -12.26 1.97
CA THR A 70 -0.77 -11.65 3.32
C THR A 70 -2.06 -11.93 4.09
N GLY A 71 -3.14 -12.26 3.39
CA GLY A 71 -4.49 -12.19 3.93
C GLY A 71 -5.03 -10.75 3.96
N ILE A 72 -6.24 -10.59 4.50
CA ILE A 72 -6.93 -9.30 4.58
C ILE A 72 -6.45 -8.51 5.79
N PHE A 73 -6.06 -7.25 5.56
CA PHE A 73 -5.66 -6.32 6.61
C PHE A 73 -6.86 -5.92 7.49
N LYS A 74 -6.66 -5.76 8.78
CA LYS A 74 -7.70 -5.25 9.70
C LYS A 74 -7.74 -3.73 9.71
N ASN A 75 -6.58 -3.09 9.65
CA ASN A 75 -6.46 -1.64 9.63
C ASN A 75 -5.39 -1.23 8.61
N ILE A 76 -5.75 -0.21 7.82
CA ILE A 76 -4.85 0.45 6.90
C ILE A 76 -4.62 1.87 7.44
N ILE A 77 -3.37 2.25 7.59
CA ILE A 77 -2.96 3.58 8.01
C ILE A 77 -2.33 4.24 6.79
N SER A 78 -3.02 5.20 6.22
CA SER A 78 -2.52 6.05 5.13
C SER A 78 -2.33 7.47 5.64
N ASP A 79 -1.54 8.24 4.91
CA ASP A 79 -1.68 9.69 4.92
C ASP A 79 -3.02 10.14 4.29
N ARG A 80 -3.20 11.46 4.08
CA ARG A 80 -4.42 12.02 3.47
C ARG A 80 -4.35 12.06 1.94
N ASP A 81 -3.75 11.06 1.30
CA ASP A 81 -3.83 10.95 -0.16
C ASP A 81 -5.29 10.73 -0.60
N SER A 82 -5.66 11.38 -1.70
CA SER A 82 -6.95 11.22 -2.38
C SER A 82 -7.30 9.77 -2.76
N LYS A 83 -6.29 8.90 -2.88
CA LYS A 83 -6.51 7.46 -3.15
C LYS A 83 -7.05 6.69 -1.93
N CYS A 84 -7.02 7.30 -0.74
CA CYS A 84 -7.46 6.73 0.54
C CYS A 84 -8.58 7.51 1.24
N THR A 85 -9.08 8.59 0.62
CA THR A 85 -10.12 9.47 1.17
C THR A 85 -11.38 9.38 0.34
#